data_AF-A0A438GLX1-F1
#
_entry.id   AF-A0A438GLX1-F1
#
_cell.length_a   1.000
_cell.length_b   1.000
_cell.length_c   1.000
_cell.angle_alpha   90.00
_cell.angle_beta   90.00
_cell.angle_gamma   90.00
#
_symmetry.space_group_name_H-M   'P 1'
#
loop_
_entity.id
_entity.type
_entity.pdbx_description
1 polymer ?
#
loop_
_entity_poly.entity_id
_entity_poly.type
_entity_poly.pdbx_seq_one_letter_code
_entity_poly.pdbx_strand_id
1 'polypeptide(L)'
;MASVEEIRNAQRAKGPATILAIGTATPDHCVYQSDYADYYFRVTKSEHMTELKKKFNRICDKSMIKKRYIHLTEEMLEEHPNIGAYMAPSLNIRQEIITAEVPKLG
;
A
#
# COMPACT_ATOMS: atom_id res chain seq x y z
N MET A 1 52.57 -1.40 4.84
CA MET A 1 51.12 -1.71 4.78
C MET A 1 50.48 -1.03 5.97
N ALA A 2 49.45 -0.19 5.76
CA ALA A 2 48.68 0.35 6.88
C ALA A 2 47.98 -0.78 7.62
N SER A 3 47.89 -0.68 8.94
CA SER A 3 47.24 -1.72 9.75
C SER A 3 45.72 -1.66 9.58
N VAL A 4 45.03 -2.79 9.80
CA VAL A 4 43.56 -2.86 9.72
C VAL A 4 42.89 -1.86 10.68
N GLU A 5 43.54 -1.56 11.80
CA GLU A 5 43.07 -0.61 12.81
C GLU A 5 43.14 0.86 12.31
N GLU A 6 44.22 1.23 11.63
CA GLU A 6 44.38 2.57 11.03
C GLU A 6 43.30 2.82 9.97
N ILE A 7 43.05 1.83 9.10
CA ILE A 7 42.01 1.92 8.07
C ILE A 7 40.63 2.08 8.70
N ARG A 8 40.30 1.30 9.74
CA ARG A 8 39.00 1.36 10.43
C ARG A 8 38.80 2.68 11.18
N ASN A 9 39.86 3.20 11.81
CA ASN A 9 39.81 4.48 12.51
C ASN A 9 39.67 5.68 11.55
N ALA A 10 40.21 5.59 10.33
CA ALA A 10 40.03 6.62 9.30
C ALA A 10 38.63 6.58 8.67
N GLN A 11 38.02 5.40 8.54
CA GLN A 11 36.69 5.24 7.92
C GLN A 11 35.52 5.58 8.86
N ARG A 12 35.70 5.52 10.19
CA ARG A 12 34.60 5.70 11.15
C ARG A 12 34.08 7.14 11.20
N ALA A 13 32.77 7.29 11.30
CA ALA A 13 32.13 8.55 11.64
C ALA A 13 32.40 8.92 13.12
N LYS A 14 32.43 10.22 13.43
CA LYS A 14 32.71 10.74 14.78
C LYS A 14 31.45 11.10 15.58
N GLY A 15 30.34 11.36 14.89
CA GLY A 15 29.10 11.86 15.49
C GLY A 15 27.98 10.83 15.53
N PRO A 16 26.86 11.16 16.19
CA PRO A 16 25.66 10.34 16.16
C PRO A 16 25.04 10.33 14.74
N ALA A 17 24.35 9.24 14.41
CA ALA A 17 23.54 9.18 13.19
C ALA A 17 22.45 10.26 13.22
N THR A 18 22.30 11.00 12.14
CA THR A 18 21.34 12.10 12.01
C THR A 18 20.57 11.97 10.70
N ILE A 19 19.26 12.20 10.73
CA ILE A 19 18.44 12.24 9.52
C ILE A 19 18.84 13.47 8.70
N LEU A 20 19.31 13.23 7.46
CA LEU A 20 19.70 14.31 6.55
C LEU A 20 18.57 14.74 5.62
N ALA A 21 17.68 13.81 5.24
CA ALA A 21 16.51 14.07 4.40
C ALA A 21 15.46 12.96 4.57
N ILE A 22 14.20 13.27 4.23
CA ILE A 22 13.09 12.31 4.11
C ILE A 22 12.31 12.67 2.84
N GLY A 23 12.08 11.68 1.98
CA GLY A 23 11.20 11.78 0.81
C GLY A 23 10.02 10.82 0.93
N THR A 24 8.87 11.20 0.39
CA THR A 24 7.65 10.38 0.40
C THR A 24 6.94 10.49 -0.95
N ALA A 25 6.36 9.39 -1.42
CA ALA A 25 5.55 9.36 -2.63
C ALA A 25 4.31 8.46 -2.42
N THR A 26 3.26 8.74 -3.20
CA THR A 26 2.00 7.99 -3.19
C THR A 26 1.46 7.84 -4.60
N PRO A 27 0.69 6.79 -4.91
CA PRO A 27 -0.07 6.71 -6.17
C PRO A 27 -1.05 7.88 -6.32
N ASP A 28 -1.43 8.21 -7.56
CA ASP A 28 -2.36 9.31 -7.83
C ASP A 28 -3.81 8.99 -7.44
N HIS A 29 -4.21 7.72 -7.56
CA HIS A 29 -5.58 7.29 -7.30
C HIS A 29 -5.93 7.44 -5.81
N CYS A 30 -6.83 8.39 -5.53
CA CYS A 30 -7.24 8.77 -4.19
C CYS A 30 -8.66 8.31 -3.89
N VAL A 31 -8.83 7.60 -2.78
CA VAL A 31 -10.14 7.09 -2.33
C VAL A 31 -10.46 7.67 -0.96
N TYR A 32 -11.62 8.33 -0.86
CA TYR A 32 -12.12 8.86 0.41
C TYR A 32 -12.71 7.76 1.27
N GLN A 33 -12.49 7.85 2.58
CA GLN A 33 -12.96 6.84 3.53
C GLN A 33 -14.49 6.84 3.64
N SER A 34 -15.14 7.99 3.40
CA SER A 34 -16.60 8.12 3.34
C SER A 34 -17.22 7.21 2.28
N ASP A 35 -16.52 7.04 1.15
CA ASP A 35 -17.04 6.32 -0.02
C ASP A 35 -16.49 4.89 -0.09
N TYR A 36 -15.51 4.58 0.76
CA TYR A 36 -14.72 3.35 0.64
C TYR A 36 -15.54 2.09 0.87
N ALA A 37 -16.51 2.12 1.78
CA ALA A 37 -17.32 0.95 2.04
C ALA A 37 -18.27 0.63 0.88
N ASP A 38 -18.83 1.65 0.23
CA ASP A 38 -19.63 1.47 -0.98
C ASP A 38 -18.76 0.98 -2.14
N TYR A 39 -17.61 1.64 -2.35
CA TYR A 39 -16.62 1.23 -3.34
C TYR A 39 -16.20 -0.24 -3.15
N TYR A 40 -15.73 -0.61 -1.95
CA TYR A 40 -15.19 -1.94 -1.68
C TYR A 40 -16.22 -3.04 -1.93
N PHE A 41 -17.45 -2.89 -1.44
CA PHE A 41 -18.49 -3.91 -1.60
C PHE A 41 -18.97 -4.04 -3.05
N ARG A 42 -18.94 -2.95 -3.83
CA ARG A 42 -19.23 -2.96 -5.26
C ARG A 42 -18.15 -3.73 -6.03
N VAL A 43 -16.88 -3.32 -5.90
CA VAL A 43 -15.78 -3.89 -6.69
C VAL A 43 -15.46 -5.34 -6.32
N THR A 44 -15.78 -5.78 -5.09
CA THR A 44 -15.66 -7.20 -4.69
C THR A 44 -16.95 -8.00 -4.89
N LYS A 45 -17.95 -7.46 -5.60
CA LYS A 45 -19.23 -8.13 -5.90
C LYS A 45 -19.95 -8.66 -4.65
N SER A 46 -19.82 -7.94 -3.55
CA SER A 46 -20.26 -8.37 -2.21
C SER A 46 -21.46 -7.58 -1.68
N GLU A 47 -22.12 -6.75 -2.50
CA GLU A 47 -23.22 -5.87 -2.08
C GLU A 47 -24.41 -6.61 -1.43
N HIS A 48 -24.62 -7.88 -1.80
CA HIS A 48 -25.63 -8.74 -1.21
C HIS A 48 -25.39 -9.04 0.28
N MET A 49 -24.16 -8.86 0.78
CA MET A 49 -23.78 -9.07 2.19
C MET A 49 -24.05 -7.82 3.04
N THR A 50 -25.32 -7.40 3.12
CA THR A 50 -25.75 -6.12 3.70
C THR A 50 -25.35 -5.93 5.17
N GLU A 51 -25.45 -6.97 6.00
CA GLU A 51 -25.04 -6.90 7.41
C GLU A 51 -23.52 -6.74 7.58
N LEU A 52 -22.74 -7.39 6.72
CA LEU A 52 -21.30 -7.21 6.70
C LEU A 52 -20.92 -5.79 6.25
N LYS A 53 -21.64 -5.24 5.25
CA LYS A 53 -21.46 -3.86 4.80
C LYS A 53 -21.75 -2.86 5.91
N LYS A 54 -22.86 -3.01 6.65
CA LYS A 54 -23.17 -2.15 7.82
C LYS A 54 -22.06 -2.20 8.88
N LYS A 55 -21.53 -3.39 9.17
CA LYS A 55 -20.40 -3.55 10.09
C LYS A 55 -19.15 -2.84 9.57
N PHE A 56 -18.89 -2.94 8.27
CA PHE A 56 -17.75 -2.31 7.62
C PHE A 56 -17.85 -0.78 7.57
N ASN A 57 -19.03 -0.21 7.35
CA ASN A 57 -19.28 1.23 7.45
C ASN A 57 -18.84 1.76 8.82
N ARG A 58 -19.29 1.11 9.90
CA ARG A 58 -18.91 1.49 11.27
C ARG A 58 -17.40 1.41 11.52
N ILE A 59 -16.71 0.47 10.88
CA ILE A 59 -15.23 0.37 10.95
C ILE A 59 -14.60 1.54 10.20
N CYS A 60 -15.09 1.87 9.01
CA CYS A 60 -14.61 3.01 8.22
C CYS A 60 -14.80 4.32 8.98
N ASP A 61 -15.97 4.55 9.56
CA ASP A 61 -16.30 5.76 10.33
C ASP A 61 -15.38 5.95 11.54
N LYS A 62 -15.07 4.85 12.26
CA LYS A 62 -14.23 4.88 13.46
C LYS A 62 -12.73 4.78 13.18
N SER A 63 -12.32 4.65 11.92
CA SER A 63 -10.91 4.44 11.56
C SER A 63 -10.03 5.69 11.72
N MET A 64 -10.63 6.88 11.85
CA MET A 64 -9.93 8.18 11.85
C MET A 64 -9.15 8.47 10.54
N ILE A 65 -9.41 7.70 9.48
CA ILE A 65 -8.84 7.90 8.16
C ILE A 65 -9.80 8.78 7.35
N LYS A 66 -9.27 9.82 6.68
CA LYS A 66 -10.07 10.66 5.77
C LYS A 66 -10.01 10.19 4.33
N LYS A 67 -8.82 9.86 3.85
CA LYS A 67 -8.53 9.40 2.48
C LYS A 67 -7.31 8.51 2.45
N ARG A 68 -7.20 7.68 1.42
CA ARG A 68 -6.04 6.83 1.13
C ARG A 68 -5.67 6.94 -0.35
N TYR A 69 -4.40 6.75 -0.63
CA TYR A 69 -3.88 6.64 -2.00
C TYR A 69 -3.63 5.16 -2.29
N ILE A 70 -4.31 4.63 -3.29
CA ILE A 70 -4.38 3.18 -3.56
C ILE A 70 -4.10 2.96 -5.03
N HIS A 71 -3.03 2.24 -5.36
CA HIS A 71 -2.71 1.95 -6.77
C HIS A 71 -3.78 1.08 -7.45
N LEU A 72 -4.39 0.15 -6.72
CA LEU A 72 -5.44 -0.73 -7.22
C LEU A 72 -6.72 0.06 -7.56
N THR A 73 -7.08 0.09 -8.84
CA THR A 73 -8.28 0.75 -9.37
C THR A 73 -9.42 -0.26 -9.61
N GLU A 74 -10.63 0.25 -9.88
CA GLU A 74 -11.78 -0.56 -10.29
C GLU A 74 -11.49 -1.30 -11.61
N GLU A 75 -10.86 -0.63 -12.58
CA GLU A 75 -10.43 -1.22 -13.87
C GLU A 75 -9.50 -2.43 -13.68
N MET A 76 -8.48 -2.31 -12.82
CA MET A 76 -7.58 -3.43 -12.52
C MET A 76 -8.29 -4.62 -11.86
N LEU A 77 -9.32 -4.34 -11.05
CA LEU A 77 -10.12 -5.38 -10.40
C LEU A 77 -11.10 -6.06 -11.37
N GLU A 78 -11.53 -5.36 -12.41
CA GLU A 78 -12.31 -5.93 -13.51
C GLU A 78 -11.45 -6.83 -14.41
N GLU A 79 -10.22 -6.39 -14.72
CA GLU A 79 -9.25 -7.18 -15.50
C GLU A 79 -8.76 -8.42 -14.74
N HIS A 80 -8.60 -8.30 -13.41
CA HIS A 80 -8.08 -9.36 -12.55
C HIS A 80 -9.04 -9.70 -11.40
N PRO A 81 -10.19 -10.34 -11.69
CA PRO A 81 -11.25 -10.57 -10.70
C PRO A 81 -10.81 -11.49 -9.55
N ASN A 82 -9.80 -12.32 -9.75
CA ASN A 82 -9.19 -13.16 -8.70
C ASN A 82 -8.49 -12.33 -7.60
N ILE A 83 -8.13 -11.06 -7.86
CA ILE A 83 -7.62 -10.16 -6.83
C ILE A 83 -8.73 -9.76 -5.85
N GLY A 84 -9.95 -9.53 -6.34
CA GLY A 84 -11.12 -9.16 -5.54
C GLY A 84 -11.84 -10.36 -4.91
N ALA A 85 -11.67 -11.56 -5.47
CA ALA A 85 -12.30 -12.78 -4.98
C ALA A 85 -11.66 -13.30 -3.68
N TYR A 86 -12.50 -13.63 -2.69
CA TYR A 86 -12.04 -14.19 -1.43
C TYR A 86 -11.38 -15.56 -1.65
N MET A 87 -10.13 -15.71 -1.16
CA MET A 87 -9.32 -16.94 -1.23
C MET A 87 -8.99 -17.47 -2.63
N ALA A 88 -9.22 -16.69 -3.70
CA ALA A 88 -8.79 -17.09 -5.03
C ALA A 88 -7.26 -16.96 -5.19
N PRO A 89 -6.60 -17.88 -5.92
CA PRO A 89 -5.17 -17.76 -6.21
C PRO A 89 -4.91 -16.49 -7.03
N SER A 90 -4.18 -15.55 -6.42
CA SER A 90 -3.89 -14.24 -7.01
C SER A 90 -2.45 -13.77 -6.75
N LEU A 91 -1.57 -14.65 -6.26
CA LEU A 91 -0.20 -14.28 -5.91
C LEU A 91 0.60 -13.79 -7.12
N ASN A 92 0.56 -14.51 -8.25
CA ASN A 92 1.36 -14.18 -9.42
C ASN A 92 1.02 -12.78 -9.95
N ILE A 93 -0.26 -12.49 -10.18
CA ILE A 93 -0.68 -11.18 -10.68
C ILE A 93 -0.38 -10.04 -9.69
N ARG A 94 -0.52 -10.29 -8.38
CA ARG A 94 -0.11 -9.31 -7.36
C ARG A 94 1.38 -9.01 -7.42
N GLN A 95 2.22 -10.03 -7.65
CA GLN A 95 3.67 -9.87 -7.79
C GLN A 95 4.03 -9.11 -9.06
N GLU A 96 3.41 -9.43 -10.19
CA GLU A 96 3.60 -8.72 -11.46
C GLU A 96 3.30 -7.22 -11.32
N ILE A 97 2.18 -6.87 -10.68
CA ILE A 97 1.81 -5.47 -10.43
C ILE A 97 2.84 -4.78 -9.52
N ILE A 98 3.13 -5.32 -8.34
CA ILE A 98 3.98 -4.61 -7.37
C ILE A 98 5.43 -4.48 -7.84
N THR A 99 5.96 -5.48 -8.56
CA THR A 99 7.34 -5.45 -9.06
C THR A 99 7.52 -4.40 -10.16
N ALA A 100 6.49 -4.13 -10.95
CA ALA A 100 6.50 -3.10 -11.98
C ALA A 100 6.16 -1.69 -11.46
N GLU A 101 5.21 -1.57 -10.54
CA GLU A 101 4.59 -0.28 -10.18
C GLU A 101 5.24 0.40 -8.97
N VAL A 102 5.76 -0.37 -8.00
CA VAL A 102 6.44 0.22 -6.84
C VAL A 102 7.67 1.05 -7.25
N PRO A 103 8.56 0.57 -8.15
CA PRO A 103 9.71 1.37 -8.59
C PRO A 103 9.36 2.68 -9.29
N LYS A 104 8.13 2.83 -9.81
CA LYS A 104 7.68 4.05 -10.49
C LYS A 104 7.30 5.18 -9.53
N LEU A 105 7.11 4.87 -8.24
CA LEU A 105 6.73 5.87 -7.23
C LEU A 105 7.88 6.83 -6.85
N GLY A 106 9.11 6.54 -7.28
CA GLY A 106 10.30 7.35 -6.99
C GLY A 106 11.33 6.63 -6.16
#